data_AF-A0A4Q5V6B1-F1
#
_entry.id   AF-A0A4Q5V6B1-F1
#
_cell.length_a   1.000
_cell.length_b   1.000
_cell.length_c   1.000
_cell.angle_alpha   90.00
_cell.angle_beta   90.00
_cell.angle_gamma   90.00
#
_symmetry.space_group_name_H-M   'P 1'
#
loop_
_entity.id
_entity.type
_entity.pdbx_description
1 polymer ?
#
loop_
_entity_poly.entity_id
_entity_poly.type
_entity_poly.pdbx_seq_one_letter_code
_entity_poly.pdbx_strand_id
1 'polypeptide(L)'
;MQVIISNTTEVGIQLVHEDIRQHPPKSFPGKLLAFLYERFRAFGGSEHSGMVIVPTELIPDNGTKLQSIVLELAHLNSLEDEFIEWLERCNHFCNSLVDRIVPGKPDSNMQASLESTFGYTDGLLTMSEVYRLWAIEGDEHVKSVLSFAQADEGVVIEPNIDIYRELKLRMLNGTHTLSCGLAFLAGCETVKGAMDDETVSAFITDVMQNEIAPNIPYAVDLTTAHEFGNKVLDRFRNPHIQHLWINITMNYSSKMKMRCIPVLLKHYEKFEQAPEAFSLGFAAYIYFMKAITVRDSKYYGDLNGASYYIQDEMAETFYKRWAGLSVPALVKETLGDVMFWATDLNSLAGFTEAVTDKLTALINRGVKETVEIMQAKKVIAA
;
A
#
# COMPACT_ATOMS: atom_id res chain seq x y z
N MET A 1 6.60 22.02 25.39
CA MET A 1 6.21 21.24 24.19
C MET A 1 7.48 20.74 23.53
N GLN A 2 7.54 19.46 23.15
CA GLN A 2 8.73 18.81 22.56
C GLN A 2 8.41 18.00 21.30
N VAL A 3 7.12 17.78 21.00
CA VAL A 3 6.65 16.92 19.91
C VAL A 3 5.68 17.68 19.02
N ILE A 4 5.79 17.48 17.70
CA ILE A 4 4.81 17.88 16.69
C ILE A 4 4.46 16.63 15.88
N ILE A 5 3.17 16.33 15.76
CA ILE A 5 2.65 15.25 14.92
C ILE A 5 1.69 15.88 13.91
N SER A 6 1.80 15.51 12.64
CA SER A 6 0.92 16.01 11.58
C SER A 6 0.23 14.90 10.81
N ASN A 7 -1.01 15.16 10.40
CA ASN A 7 -1.69 14.44 9.34
C ASN A 7 -2.51 15.44 8.53
N THR A 8 -1.92 15.92 7.44
CA THR A 8 -2.46 16.97 6.58
C THR A 8 -2.85 16.45 5.20
N THR A 9 -3.05 15.13 5.08
CA THR A 9 -3.22 14.38 3.82
C THR A 9 -1.98 14.40 2.92
N GLU A 10 -2.00 13.63 1.84
CA GLU A 10 -0.89 13.49 0.89
C GLU A 10 -0.53 14.82 0.20
N VAL A 11 -1.47 15.77 0.15
CA VAL A 11 -1.26 17.10 -0.44
C VAL A 11 -0.79 18.15 0.58
N GLY A 12 -0.72 17.82 1.87
CA GLY A 12 -0.40 18.77 2.91
C GLY A 12 1.10 19.11 3.01
N ILE A 13 1.99 18.20 2.59
CA ILE A 13 3.44 18.42 2.51
C ILE A 13 3.81 18.84 1.09
N GLN A 14 3.64 20.14 0.83
CA GLN A 14 3.96 20.77 -0.45
C GLN A 14 4.61 22.13 -0.21
N LEU A 15 5.56 22.50 -1.09
CA LEU A 15 6.13 23.83 -1.11
C LEU A 15 5.09 24.82 -1.65
N VAL A 16 4.78 25.83 -0.85
CA VAL A 16 3.97 26.98 -1.26
C VAL A 16 4.81 28.21 -1.00
N HIS A 17 5.13 28.99 -2.04
CA HIS A 17 5.87 30.25 -1.88
C HIS A 17 5.00 31.24 -1.09
N GLU A 18 5.30 31.41 0.20
CA GLU A 18 4.54 32.25 1.11
C GLU A 18 5.43 32.93 2.15
N ASP A 19 4.94 34.04 2.69
CA ASP A 19 5.58 34.76 3.80
C ASP A 19 5.10 34.17 5.12
N ILE A 20 6.03 33.69 5.95
CA ILE A 20 5.69 33.11 7.25
C ILE A 20 5.16 34.15 8.26
N ARG A 21 5.32 35.44 7.98
CA ARG A 21 4.78 36.56 8.77
C ARG A 21 3.29 36.81 8.48
N GLN A 22 2.66 36.01 7.60
CA GLN A 22 1.20 35.98 7.43
C GLN A 22 0.52 35.43 8.69
N HIS A 23 -0.73 35.83 8.95
CA HIS A 23 -1.44 35.49 10.18
C HIS A 23 -2.75 34.71 9.90
N PRO A 24 -2.71 33.36 9.79
CA PRO A 24 -1.52 32.49 9.70
C PRO A 24 -1.04 32.27 8.25
N PRO A 25 0.14 31.66 8.04
CA PRO A 25 0.52 31.10 6.74
C PRO A 25 -0.52 30.08 6.26
N LYS A 26 -0.59 29.83 4.96
CA LYS A 26 -1.56 28.94 4.31
C LYS A 26 -1.17 27.48 4.45
N SER A 27 0.04 27.10 4.04
CA SER A 27 0.46 25.69 4.01
C SER A 27 0.85 25.19 5.40
N PHE A 28 0.83 23.87 5.59
CA PHE A 28 1.33 23.27 6.83
C PHE A 28 2.84 23.52 7.03
N PRO A 29 3.73 23.31 6.03
CA PRO A 29 5.14 23.66 6.16
C PRO A 29 5.38 25.13 6.53
N GLY A 30 4.62 26.07 5.94
CA GLY A 30 4.70 27.49 6.28
C GLY A 30 4.30 27.78 7.73
N LYS A 31 3.21 27.17 8.22
CA LYS A 31 2.78 27.28 9.63
C LYS A 31 3.82 26.67 10.59
N LEU A 32 4.39 25.52 10.23
CA LEU A 32 5.45 24.87 11.00
C LEU A 32 6.69 25.75 11.10
N LEU A 33 7.14 26.31 9.97
CA LEU A 33 8.27 27.23 9.93
C LEU A 33 8.02 28.48 10.79
N ALA A 34 6.85 29.13 10.66
CA ALA A 34 6.47 30.28 11.48
C ALA A 34 6.52 29.96 12.98
N PHE A 35 5.99 28.79 13.36
CA PHE A 35 6.03 28.31 14.73
C PHE A 35 7.47 28.09 15.24
N LEU A 36 8.30 27.38 14.45
CA LEU A 36 9.68 27.09 14.82
C LEU A 36 10.51 28.38 14.94
N TYR A 37 10.26 29.37 14.08
CA TYR A 37 10.93 30.66 14.13
C TYR A 37 10.58 31.45 15.40
N GLU A 38 9.30 31.55 15.75
CA GLU A 38 8.89 32.20 17.00
C GLU A 38 9.41 31.46 18.23
N ARG A 39 9.48 30.13 18.17
CA ARG A 39 10.09 29.32 19.22
C ARG A 39 11.59 29.59 19.36
N PHE A 40 12.34 29.60 18.27
CA PHE A 40 13.76 29.94 18.27
C PHE A 40 14.00 31.28 18.96
N ARG A 41 13.23 32.31 18.59
CA ARG A 41 13.34 33.66 19.17
C ARG A 41 13.01 33.67 20.67
N ALA A 42 11.94 32.98 21.08
CA ALA A 42 11.50 32.93 22.46
C ALA A 42 12.51 32.23 23.40
N PHE A 43 13.28 31.27 22.88
CA PHE A 43 14.27 30.50 23.65
C PHE A 43 15.73 30.83 23.30
N GLY A 44 15.96 31.90 22.53
CA GLY A 44 17.29 32.35 22.15
C GLY A 44 18.12 31.28 21.42
N GLY A 45 17.49 30.44 20.60
CA GLY A 45 18.17 29.38 19.86
C GLY A 45 18.76 28.25 20.71
N SER A 46 18.27 28.04 21.94
CA SER A 46 18.73 26.93 22.79
C SER A 46 18.55 25.57 22.09
N GLU A 47 19.59 24.72 22.13
CA GLU A 47 19.53 23.36 21.59
C GLU A 47 18.41 22.53 22.25
N HIS A 48 18.13 22.76 23.54
CA HIS A 48 17.05 22.10 24.29
C HIS A 48 15.64 22.54 23.89
N SER A 49 15.53 23.62 23.10
CA SER A 49 14.26 24.10 22.56
C SER A 49 13.88 23.43 21.24
N GLY A 50 14.72 22.54 20.71
CA GLY A 50 14.42 21.69 19.56
C GLY A 50 13.12 20.88 19.67
N MET A 51 12.66 20.35 18.55
CA MET A 51 11.41 19.58 18.46
C MET A 51 11.64 18.25 17.75
N VAL A 52 10.93 17.21 18.20
CA VAL A 52 10.73 15.98 17.43
C VAL A 52 9.45 16.14 16.60
N ILE A 53 9.59 16.08 15.28
CA ILE A 53 8.54 16.33 14.29
C ILE A 53 8.28 15.03 13.54
N VAL A 54 7.07 14.48 13.67
CA VAL A 54 6.68 13.20 13.10
C VAL A 54 5.48 13.40 12.15
N PRO A 55 5.72 13.65 10.86
CA PRO A 55 4.66 13.60 9.86
C PRO A 55 4.11 12.18 9.70
N THR A 56 2.79 12.06 9.56
CA THR A 56 2.07 10.78 9.35
C THR A 56 1.35 10.73 7.99
N GLU A 57 1.60 11.72 7.14
CA GLU A 57 1.13 11.76 5.76
C GLU A 57 1.63 10.55 4.96
N LEU A 58 0.75 9.98 4.11
CA LEU A 58 1.01 8.76 3.32
C LEU A 58 1.85 9.03 2.06
N ILE A 59 3.01 9.66 2.23
CA ILE A 59 3.98 9.89 1.16
C ILE A 59 5.34 9.28 1.54
N PRO A 60 6.14 8.81 0.56
CA PRO A 60 7.50 8.37 0.82
C PRO A 60 8.33 9.49 1.46
N ASP A 61 9.21 9.10 2.38
CA ASP A 61 10.18 9.98 3.03
C ASP A 61 9.56 11.30 3.56
N ASN A 62 8.39 11.17 4.20
CA ASN A 62 7.57 12.29 4.65
C ASN A 62 8.31 13.27 5.59
N GLY A 63 9.15 12.76 6.50
CA GLY A 63 10.02 13.55 7.38
C GLY A 63 11.06 14.33 6.58
N THR A 64 11.84 13.63 5.76
CA THR A 64 12.89 14.22 4.92
C THR A 64 12.33 15.26 3.96
N LYS A 65 11.19 14.98 3.33
CA LYS A 65 10.52 15.91 2.42
C LYS A 65 10.00 17.14 3.15
N LEU A 66 9.40 16.98 4.34
CA LEU A 66 8.95 18.11 5.15
C LEU A 66 10.14 18.99 5.56
N GLN A 67 11.24 18.39 6.02
CA GLN A 67 12.47 19.11 6.39
C GLN A 67 12.99 19.94 5.22
N SER A 68 13.10 19.33 4.04
CA SER A 68 13.57 20.01 2.82
C SER A 68 12.70 21.22 2.47
N ILE A 69 11.37 21.08 2.54
CA ILE A 69 10.45 22.20 2.25
C ILE A 69 10.57 23.30 3.31
N VAL A 70 10.67 22.95 4.59
CA VAL A 70 10.79 23.94 5.67
C VAL A 70 12.11 24.72 5.55
N LEU A 71 13.22 24.07 5.22
CA LEU A 71 14.50 24.72 4.94
C LEU A 71 14.43 25.64 3.73
N GLU A 72 13.83 25.16 2.62
CA GLU A 72 13.65 25.99 1.42
C GLU A 72 12.80 27.23 1.72
N LEU A 73 11.72 27.09 2.49
CA LEU A 73 10.91 28.22 2.93
C LEU A 73 11.67 29.19 3.85
N ALA A 74 12.56 28.69 4.71
CA ALA A 74 13.39 29.53 5.57
C ALA A 74 14.31 30.43 4.73
N HIS A 75 14.93 29.87 3.68
CA HIS A 75 15.73 30.64 2.73
C HIS A 75 14.89 31.63 1.93
N LEU A 76 13.73 31.23 1.43
CA LEU A 76 12.82 32.11 0.67
C LEU A 76 12.29 33.28 1.51
N ASN A 77 12.18 33.10 2.83
CA ASN A 77 11.75 34.13 3.79
C ASN A 77 12.91 34.98 4.34
N SER A 78 14.14 34.72 3.88
CA SER A 78 15.37 35.38 4.31
C SER A 78 15.56 35.36 5.83
N LEU A 79 15.35 34.21 6.45
CA LEU A 79 15.60 34.04 7.89
C LEU A 79 17.10 33.95 8.19
N GLU A 80 17.48 34.27 9.43
CA GLU A 80 18.87 34.38 9.86
C GLU A 80 19.60 33.03 9.83
N ASP A 81 20.89 33.03 9.49
CA ASP A 81 21.73 31.82 9.42
C ASP A 81 21.72 31.04 10.74
N GLU A 82 21.72 31.75 11.88
CA GLU A 82 21.64 31.16 13.22
C GLU A 82 20.35 30.34 13.43
N PHE A 83 19.23 30.78 12.84
CA PHE A 83 17.98 30.03 12.87
C PHE A 83 18.04 28.80 11.97
N ILE A 84 18.67 28.91 10.79
CA ILE A 84 18.81 27.80 9.84
C ILE A 84 19.69 26.70 10.46
N GLU A 85 20.83 27.06 11.05
CA GLU A 85 21.70 26.11 11.76
C GLU A 85 20.96 25.43 12.93
N TRP A 86 20.15 26.20 13.68
CA TRP A 86 19.33 25.63 14.75
C TRP A 86 18.24 24.70 14.22
N LEU A 87 17.60 25.06 13.10
CA LEU A 87 16.58 24.25 12.44
C LEU A 87 17.14 22.89 12.03
N GLU A 88 18.33 22.87 11.44
CA GLU A 88 19.00 21.64 10.98
C GLU A 88 19.53 20.78 12.13
N ARG A 89 20.16 21.40 13.15
CA ARG A 89 20.85 20.66 14.21
C ARG A 89 19.95 20.24 15.36
N CYS A 90 18.92 21.03 15.68
CA CYS A 90 18.15 20.86 16.92
C CYS A 90 16.76 20.26 16.69
N ASN A 91 16.30 20.12 15.44
CA ASN A 91 14.98 19.58 15.14
C ASN A 91 15.09 18.24 14.42
N HIS A 92 14.34 17.26 14.89
CA HIS A 92 14.35 15.90 14.35
C HIS A 92 13.11 15.69 13.48
N PHE A 93 13.28 15.67 12.17
CA PHE A 93 12.22 15.34 11.21
C PHE A 93 12.22 13.84 10.95
N CYS A 94 11.39 13.11 11.69
CA CYS A 94 11.34 11.66 11.64
C CYS A 94 10.48 11.20 10.46
N ASN A 95 11.03 10.41 9.55
CA ASN A 95 10.17 9.69 8.62
C ASN A 95 9.29 8.71 9.40
N SER A 96 8.03 8.54 9.00
CA SER A 96 7.16 7.57 9.64
C SER A 96 6.30 6.78 8.65
N LEU A 97 5.93 5.58 9.06
CA LEU A 97 4.99 4.70 8.39
C LEU A 97 3.83 4.41 9.33
N VAL A 98 2.63 4.83 8.93
CA VAL A 98 1.38 4.47 9.61
C VAL A 98 0.63 3.39 8.83
N ASP A 99 0.01 2.46 9.55
CA ASP A 99 -0.88 1.45 8.98
C ASP A 99 -2.02 1.10 9.93
N ARG A 100 -3.21 1.60 9.59
CA ARG A 100 -4.49 1.26 10.21
C ARG A 100 -5.61 1.64 9.26
N ILE A 101 -6.51 0.70 8.99
CA ILE A 101 -7.72 0.97 8.23
C ILE A 101 -8.71 1.71 9.14
N VAL A 102 -9.11 2.90 8.71
CA VAL A 102 -10.09 3.77 9.38
C VAL A 102 -11.17 4.13 8.36
N PRO A 103 -12.27 3.36 8.28
CA PRO A 103 -13.36 3.64 7.33
C PRO A 103 -14.08 4.97 7.58
N GLY A 104 -13.89 5.55 8.77
CA GLY A 104 -14.54 6.78 9.20
C GLY A 104 -15.77 6.50 10.05
N LYS A 105 -16.78 7.35 9.91
CA LYS A 105 -18.02 7.28 10.68
C LYS A 105 -18.85 6.05 10.26
N PRO A 106 -19.45 5.29 11.21
CA PRO A 106 -20.41 4.25 10.85
C PRO A 106 -21.61 4.80 10.08
N ASP A 107 -22.24 3.95 9.29
CA ASP A 107 -23.54 4.29 8.69
C ASP A 107 -24.59 4.57 9.79
N SER A 108 -25.68 5.25 9.42
CA SER A 108 -26.67 5.71 10.40
C SER A 108 -27.32 4.58 11.21
N ASN A 109 -27.48 3.39 10.62
CA ASN A 109 -28.08 2.24 11.31
C ASN A 109 -27.10 1.67 12.33
N MET A 110 -25.84 1.49 11.93
CA MET A 110 -24.78 1.03 12.82
C MET A 110 -24.51 2.05 13.93
N GLN A 111 -24.47 3.34 13.62
CA GLN A 111 -24.30 4.40 14.61
C GLN A 111 -25.42 4.35 15.66
N ALA A 112 -26.69 4.29 15.24
CA ALA A 112 -27.82 4.24 16.17
C ALA A 112 -27.78 3.00 17.07
N SER A 113 -27.38 1.85 16.52
CA SER A 113 -27.20 0.61 17.27
C SER A 113 -26.08 0.73 18.33
N LEU A 114 -24.95 1.32 17.94
CA LEU A 114 -23.81 1.57 18.83
C LEU A 114 -24.18 2.57 19.93
N GLU A 115 -24.79 3.71 19.59
CA GLU A 115 -25.21 4.73 20.57
C GLU A 115 -26.26 4.20 21.55
N SER A 116 -27.18 3.34 21.10
CA SER A 116 -28.12 2.62 21.97
C SER A 116 -27.39 1.69 22.95
N THR A 117 -26.34 1.00 22.48
CA THR A 117 -25.51 0.11 23.31
C THR A 117 -24.66 0.90 24.31
N PHE A 118 -24.13 2.05 23.91
CA PHE A 118 -23.27 2.90 24.73
C PHE A 118 -24.05 3.78 25.72
N GLY A 119 -25.30 4.09 25.42
CA GLY A 119 -26.15 4.99 26.22
C GLY A 119 -25.87 6.48 26.02
N TYR A 120 -25.15 6.86 24.95
CA TYR A 120 -24.88 8.26 24.61
C TYR A 120 -24.75 8.46 23.10
N THR A 121 -25.02 9.69 22.64
CA THR A 121 -24.82 10.12 21.25
C THR A 121 -23.40 10.64 21.05
N ASP A 122 -22.73 10.20 19.98
CA ASP A 122 -21.37 10.61 19.65
C ASP A 122 -21.29 11.15 18.22
N GLY A 123 -21.24 12.48 18.11
CA GLY A 123 -21.11 13.17 16.83
C GLY A 123 -19.78 12.93 16.12
N LEU A 124 -18.75 12.45 16.84
CA LEU A 124 -17.39 12.21 16.34
C LEU A 124 -17.04 10.71 16.27
N LEU A 125 -18.04 9.83 16.42
CA LEU A 125 -17.85 8.38 16.38
C LEU A 125 -17.09 7.96 15.11
N THR A 126 -16.00 7.24 15.30
CA THR A 126 -15.12 6.77 14.22
C THR A 126 -14.80 5.29 14.43
N MET A 127 -14.89 4.51 13.35
CA MET A 127 -14.51 3.10 13.34
C MET A 127 -13.09 2.92 12.81
N SER A 128 -12.42 1.89 13.33
CA SER A 128 -11.12 1.46 12.83
C SER A 128 -10.92 -0.02 13.12
N GLU A 129 -9.99 -0.65 12.40
CA GLU A 129 -9.55 -2.01 12.78
C GLU A 129 -8.75 -1.99 14.10
N VAL A 130 -8.61 -3.19 14.69
CA VAL A 130 -7.80 -3.41 15.90
C VAL A 130 -6.31 -3.26 15.60
N TYR A 131 -5.85 -3.78 14.47
CA TYR A 131 -4.46 -3.69 14.04
C TYR A 131 -4.04 -2.23 13.90
N ARG A 132 -2.81 -1.95 14.32
CA ARG A 132 -2.20 -0.63 14.20
C ARG A 132 -0.69 -0.80 14.18
N LEU A 133 -0.06 -0.04 13.30
CA LEU A 133 1.39 0.12 13.24
C LEU A 133 1.70 1.59 13.03
N TRP A 134 2.63 2.11 13.81
CA TRP A 134 3.28 3.39 13.63
C TRP A 134 4.78 3.20 13.82
N ALA A 135 5.49 2.96 12.71
CA ALA A 135 6.94 2.88 12.72
C ALA A 135 7.52 4.28 12.47
N ILE A 136 8.42 4.74 13.33
CA ILE A 136 9.01 6.07 13.33
C ILE A 136 10.53 5.91 13.25
N GLU A 137 11.16 6.59 12.30
CA GLU A 137 12.60 6.65 12.19
C GLU A 137 13.16 7.54 13.31
N GLY A 138 14.04 7.01 14.16
CA GLY A 138 14.55 7.76 15.30
C GLY A 138 15.66 7.07 16.08
N ASP A 139 16.46 7.88 16.75
CA ASP A 139 17.51 7.46 17.68
C ASP A 139 17.01 7.39 19.12
N GLU A 140 17.91 7.19 20.08
CA GLU A 140 17.59 7.15 21.51
C GLU A 140 17.05 8.49 22.04
N HIS A 141 17.43 9.63 21.44
CA HIS A 141 16.85 10.91 21.81
C HIS A 141 15.37 10.96 21.42
N VAL A 142 15.04 10.62 20.17
CA VAL A 142 13.67 10.53 19.66
C VAL A 142 12.85 9.57 20.51
N LYS A 143 13.38 8.39 20.85
CA LYS A 143 12.73 7.41 21.75
C LYS A 143 12.41 8.01 23.12
N SER A 144 13.33 8.77 23.72
CA SER A 144 13.11 9.38 25.03
C SER A 144 12.02 10.46 24.98
N VAL A 145 11.99 11.25 23.90
CA VAL A 145 11.00 12.33 23.70
C VAL A 145 9.61 11.73 23.41
N LEU A 146 9.55 10.69 22.58
CA LEU A 146 8.35 9.92 22.28
C LEU A 146 8.11 8.81 23.32
N SER A 147 8.29 9.13 24.61
CA SER A 147 8.14 8.18 25.73
C SER A 147 6.78 7.46 25.78
N PHE A 148 5.73 8.05 25.18
CA PHE A 148 4.42 7.41 25.05
C PHE A 148 4.41 6.17 24.15
N ALA A 149 5.44 5.94 23.33
CA ALA A 149 5.53 4.77 22.45
C ALA A 149 5.44 3.45 23.23
N GLN A 150 5.88 3.44 24.50
CA GLN A 150 5.79 2.28 25.38
C GLN A 150 4.35 1.89 25.77
N ALA A 151 3.36 2.76 25.51
CA ALA A 151 1.96 2.49 25.82
C ALA A 151 1.29 1.52 24.83
N ASP A 152 1.86 1.31 23.65
CA ASP A 152 1.32 0.41 22.63
C ASP A 152 2.46 -0.19 21.78
N GLU A 153 2.54 -1.52 21.73
CA GLU A 153 3.56 -2.24 20.94
C GLU A 153 3.47 -1.96 19.43
N GLY A 154 2.35 -1.41 18.96
CA GLY A 154 2.20 -0.93 17.60
C GLY A 154 2.99 0.33 17.29
N VAL A 155 3.52 1.06 18.28
CA VAL A 155 4.41 2.21 18.07
C VAL A 155 5.86 1.76 18.17
N VAL A 156 6.53 1.72 17.02
CA VAL A 156 7.91 1.26 16.91
C VAL A 156 8.80 2.45 16.55
N ILE A 157 9.92 2.61 17.25
CA ILE A 157 10.90 3.65 16.94
C ILE A 157 12.23 2.95 16.68
N GLU A 158 12.74 3.06 15.47
CA GLU A 158 13.97 2.40 15.06
C GLU A 158 14.82 3.32 14.18
N PRO A 159 16.15 3.14 14.13
CA PRO A 159 17.01 3.93 13.25
C PRO A 159 16.70 3.77 11.76
N ASN A 160 16.07 2.66 11.37
CA ASN A 160 15.60 2.41 10.01
C ASN A 160 14.25 1.67 10.07
N ILE A 161 13.26 2.16 9.32
CA ILE A 161 11.91 1.60 9.27
C ILE A 161 11.54 0.96 7.92
N ASP A 162 12.50 0.80 7.02
CA ASP A 162 12.31 0.23 5.67
C ASP A 162 11.82 -1.20 5.73
N ILE A 163 12.23 -1.98 6.73
CA ILE A 163 11.70 -3.33 6.94
C ILE A 163 10.17 -3.33 7.06
N TYR A 164 9.60 -2.38 7.80
CA TYR A 164 8.14 -2.26 7.97
C TYR A 164 7.47 -1.80 6.67
N ARG A 165 8.14 -0.92 5.91
CA ARG A 165 7.66 -0.46 4.59
C ARG A 165 7.61 -1.62 3.61
N GLU A 166 8.67 -2.41 3.51
CA GLU A 166 8.77 -3.55 2.61
C GLU A 166 7.80 -4.66 3.02
N LEU A 167 7.69 -5.00 4.32
CA LEU A 167 6.68 -5.95 4.80
C LEU A 167 5.26 -5.51 4.41
N LYS A 168 4.87 -4.27 4.70
CA LYS A 168 3.54 -3.75 4.31
C LYS A 168 3.37 -3.74 2.79
N LEU A 169 4.36 -3.27 2.05
CA LEU A 169 4.30 -3.11 0.60
C LEU A 169 4.18 -4.45 -0.13
N ARG A 170 4.89 -5.49 0.34
CA ARG A 170 4.88 -6.82 -0.29
C ARG A 170 3.79 -7.72 0.28
N MET A 171 3.77 -7.93 1.59
CA MET A 171 2.88 -8.91 2.21
C MET A 171 1.41 -8.47 2.18
N LEU A 172 1.13 -7.21 2.52
CA LEU A 172 -0.25 -6.71 2.49
C LEU A 172 -0.63 -6.22 1.09
N ASN A 173 0.11 -5.23 0.59
CA ASN A 173 -0.23 -4.57 -0.67
C ASN A 173 0.03 -5.45 -1.89
N GLY A 174 1.10 -6.25 -1.89
CA GLY A 174 1.40 -7.21 -2.96
C GLY A 174 0.38 -8.34 -3.03
N THR A 175 0.03 -8.97 -1.90
CA THR A 175 -1.02 -10.00 -1.88
C THR A 175 -2.36 -9.45 -2.38
N HIS A 176 -2.80 -8.30 -1.88
CA HIS A 176 -4.01 -7.64 -2.39
C HIS A 176 -3.97 -7.46 -3.91
N THR A 177 -2.82 -7.05 -4.44
CA THR A 177 -2.65 -6.78 -5.87
C THR A 177 -2.69 -8.09 -6.68
N LEU A 178 -1.95 -9.13 -6.29
CA LEU A 178 -1.96 -10.40 -7.00
C LEU A 178 -3.30 -11.13 -6.92
N SER A 179 -4.06 -10.91 -5.86
CA SER A 179 -5.32 -11.63 -5.64
C SER A 179 -6.57 -10.89 -6.07
N CYS A 180 -6.55 -9.56 -6.24
CA CYS A 180 -7.79 -8.80 -6.44
C CYS A 180 -8.55 -9.16 -7.72
N GLY A 181 -7.86 -9.33 -8.85
CA GLY A 181 -8.49 -9.78 -10.09
C GLY A 181 -9.12 -11.15 -9.94
N LEU A 182 -8.39 -12.10 -9.34
CA LEU A 182 -8.87 -13.47 -9.13
C LEU A 182 -10.09 -13.52 -8.21
N ALA A 183 -10.00 -12.88 -7.04
CA ALA A 183 -11.09 -12.86 -6.06
C ALA A 183 -12.34 -12.18 -6.61
N PHE A 184 -12.19 -11.05 -7.30
CA PHE A 184 -13.30 -10.37 -7.96
C PHE A 184 -13.95 -11.28 -9.02
N LEU A 185 -13.16 -11.88 -9.91
CA LEU A 185 -13.66 -12.79 -10.95
C LEU A 185 -14.24 -14.10 -10.38
N ALA A 186 -13.89 -14.48 -9.14
CA ALA A 186 -14.52 -15.59 -8.42
C ALA A 186 -15.92 -15.23 -7.88
N GLY A 187 -16.35 -13.97 -8.01
CA GLY A 187 -17.62 -13.48 -7.47
C GLY A 187 -17.53 -13.03 -6.01
N CYS A 188 -16.33 -12.88 -5.45
CA CYS A 188 -16.16 -12.33 -4.10
C CYS A 188 -16.22 -10.80 -4.17
N GLU A 189 -17.19 -10.21 -3.48
CA GLU A 189 -17.34 -8.75 -3.45
C GLU A 189 -16.29 -8.07 -2.56
N THR A 190 -16.04 -8.64 -1.37
CA THR A 190 -15.16 -8.10 -0.34
C THR A 190 -13.96 -9.00 -0.06
N VAL A 191 -12.89 -8.42 0.48
CA VAL A 191 -11.73 -9.17 0.99
C VAL A 191 -12.16 -10.24 1.97
N LYS A 192 -13.01 -9.90 2.95
CA LYS A 192 -13.56 -10.86 3.91
C LYS A 192 -14.35 -11.98 3.22
N GLY A 193 -15.19 -11.66 2.23
CA GLY A 193 -15.92 -12.66 1.45
C GLY A 193 -15.01 -13.63 0.71
N ALA A 194 -13.87 -13.17 0.20
CA ALA A 194 -12.85 -14.04 -0.37
C ALA A 194 -12.13 -14.90 0.67
N MET A 195 -12.00 -14.43 1.92
CA MET A 195 -11.45 -15.22 3.01
C MET A 195 -12.45 -16.25 3.59
N ASP A 196 -13.76 -16.08 3.38
CA ASP A 196 -14.78 -17.07 3.72
C ASP A 196 -14.89 -18.20 2.68
N ASP A 197 -14.50 -17.93 1.43
CA ASP A 197 -14.45 -18.95 0.37
C ASP A 197 -13.14 -19.75 0.51
N GLU A 198 -13.25 -21.04 0.83
CA GLU A 198 -12.09 -21.90 1.10
C GLU A 198 -11.07 -21.92 -0.06
N THR A 199 -11.58 -22.01 -1.29
CA THR A 199 -10.75 -22.07 -2.51
C THR A 199 -9.98 -20.77 -2.69
N VAL A 200 -10.65 -19.61 -2.60
CA VAL A 200 -10.02 -18.30 -2.77
C VAL A 200 -9.10 -17.95 -1.59
N SER A 201 -9.50 -18.24 -0.36
CA SER A 201 -8.68 -18.04 0.85
C SER A 201 -7.38 -18.85 0.78
N ALA A 202 -7.44 -20.10 0.32
CA ALA A 202 -6.26 -20.94 0.16
C ALA A 202 -5.31 -20.37 -0.91
N PHE A 203 -5.83 -19.85 -2.03
CA PHE A 203 -5.02 -19.14 -3.02
C PHE A 203 -4.34 -17.88 -2.43
N ILE A 204 -5.09 -17.03 -1.72
CA ILE A 204 -4.55 -15.81 -1.09
C ILE A 204 -3.45 -16.16 -0.09
N THR A 205 -3.68 -17.18 0.73
CA THR A 205 -2.72 -17.65 1.74
C THR A 205 -1.45 -18.17 1.09
N ASP A 206 -1.57 -18.94 0.00
CA ASP A 206 -0.46 -19.52 -0.74
C ASP A 206 0.38 -18.44 -1.45
N VAL A 207 -0.25 -17.47 -2.10
CA VAL A 207 0.44 -16.28 -2.64
C VAL A 207 1.25 -15.60 -1.54
N MET A 208 0.62 -15.30 -0.40
CA MET A 208 1.26 -14.52 0.66
C MET A 208 2.40 -15.28 1.33
N GLN A 209 2.13 -16.49 1.81
CA GLN A 209 3.05 -17.23 2.67
C GLN A 209 4.11 -17.99 1.87
N ASN A 210 3.75 -18.58 0.74
CA ASN A 210 4.68 -19.46 0.02
C ASN A 210 5.43 -18.77 -1.11
N GLU A 211 4.89 -17.66 -1.65
CA GLU A 211 5.48 -17.02 -2.83
C GLU A 211 5.95 -15.58 -2.59
N ILE A 212 5.27 -14.80 -1.75
CA ILE A 212 5.71 -13.45 -1.38
C ILE A 212 6.68 -13.47 -0.19
N ALA A 213 6.33 -14.09 0.94
CA ALA A 213 7.14 -14.06 2.16
C ALA A 213 8.62 -14.47 1.92
N PRO A 214 8.94 -15.57 1.21
CA PRO A 214 10.32 -15.94 0.96
C PRO A 214 11.02 -15.05 -0.07
N ASN A 215 10.31 -14.19 -0.81
CA ASN A 215 10.84 -13.44 -1.95
C ASN A 215 10.68 -11.93 -1.80
N ILE A 216 10.55 -11.42 -0.57
CA ILE A 216 10.65 -9.98 -0.30
C ILE A 216 12.03 -9.48 -0.77
N PRO A 217 12.10 -8.43 -1.62
CA PRO A 217 13.35 -7.89 -2.13
C PRO A 217 14.08 -7.00 -1.10
N TYR A 218 14.12 -7.45 0.15
CA TYR A 218 14.74 -6.78 1.29
C TYR A 218 15.25 -7.84 2.28
N ALA A 219 16.24 -7.47 3.09
CA ALA A 219 16.78 -8.37 4.11
C ALA A 219 15.76 -8.53 5.26
N VAL A 220 14.94 -9.58 5.18
CA VAL A 220 13.97 -9.98 6.20
C VAL A 220 14.13 -11.48 6.43
N ASP A 221 14.17 -11.91 7.69
CA ASP A 221 14.11 -13.33 8.00
C ASP A 221 12.71 -13.89 7.71
N LEU A 222 12.66 -15.17 7.31
CA LEU A 222 11.42 -15.78 6.87
C LEU A 222 10.37 -15.88 7.98
N THR A 223 10.80 -16.02 9.24
CA THR A 223 9.89 -16.08 10.40
C THR A 223 9.15 -14.75 10.58
N THR A 224 9.87 -13.63 10.59
CA THR A 224 9.28 -12.29 10.67
C THR A 224 8.30 -12.04 9.52
N ALA A 225 8.66 -12.44 8.30
CA ALA A 225 7.76 -12.32 7.15
C ALA A 225 6.47 -13.14 7.34
N HIS A 226 6.57 -14.39 7.78
CA HIS A 226 5.41 -15.25 8.03
C HIS A 226 4.51 -14.73 9.16
N GLU A 227 5.10 -14.26 10.26
CA GLU A 227 4.37 -13.67 11.38
C GLU A 227 3.60 -12.42 10.96
N PHE A 228 4.24 -11.53 10.19
CA PHE A 228 3.57 -10.39 9.60
C PHE A 228 2.44 -10.84 8.65
N GLY A 229 2.70 -11.83 7.79
CA GLY A 229 1.70 -12.42 6.90
C GLY A 229 0.48 -12.97 7.65
N ASN A 230 0.67 -13.65 8.78
CA ASN A 230 -0.43 -14.15 9.60
C ASN A 230 -1.29 -13.01 10.17
N LYS A 231 -0.66 -11.92 10.61
CA LYS A 231 -1.38 -10.70 11.03
C LYS A 231 -2.18 -10.10 9.87
N VAL A 232 -1.63 -10.08 8.66
CA VAL A 232 -2.35 -9.59 7.46
C VAL A 232 -3.54 -10.50 7.12
N LEU A 233 -3.37 -11.83 7.13
CA LEU A 233 -4.45 -12.78 6.86
C LEU A 233 -5.57 -12.69 7.90
N ASP A 234 -5.24 -12.42 9.17
CA ASP A 234 -6.24 -12.13 10.20
C ASP A 234 -7.01 -10.84 9.89
N ARG A 235 -6.31 -9.76 9.50
CA ARG A 235 -6.95 -8.50 9.07
C ARG A 235 -7.88 -8.69 7.87
N PHE A 236 -7.51 -9.53 6.91
CA PHE A 236 -8.34 -9.84 5.74
C PHE A 236 -9.65 -10.55 6.15
N ARG A 237 -9.69 -11.23 7.30
CA ARG A 237 -10.88 -11.89 7.85
C ARG A 237 -11.76 -10.97 8.70
N ASN A 238 -11.41 -9.69 8.86
CA ASN A 238 -12.15 -8.77 9.72
C ASN A 238 -13.62 -8.62 9.24
N PRO A 239 -14.61 -9.03 10.04
CA PRO A 239 -16.02 -9.03 9.63
C PRO A 239 -16.65 -7.62 9.63
N HIS A 240 -15.97 -6.62 10.20
CA HIS A 240 -16.48 -5.27 10.35
C HIS A 240 -15.98 -4.29 9.28
N ILE A 241 -15.14 -4.75 8.34
CA ILE A 241 -14.61 -3.92 7.25
C ILE A 241 -15.10 -4.43 5.91
N GLN A 242 -15.85 -3.57 5.20
CA GLN A 242 -16.25 -3.82 3.81
C GLN A 242 -15.18 -3.31 2.85
N HIS A 243 -14.09 -4.06 2.70
CA HIS A 243 -13.05 -3.73 1.74
C HIS A 243 -13.36 -4.38 0.39
N LEU A 244 -13.84 -3.60 -0.57
CA LEU A 244 -14.28 -4.10 -1.88
C LEU A 244 -13.09 -4.41 -2.81
N TRP A 245 -13.09 -5.58 -3.44
CA TRP A 245 -12.03 -5.97 -4.39
C TRP A 245 -11.95 -5.04 -5.60
N ILE A 246 -13.09 -4.53 -6.09
CA ILE A 246 -13.14 -3.59 -7.21
C ILE A 246 -12.42 -2.26 -6.90
N ASN A 247 -12.35 -1.85 -5.63
CA ASN A 247 -11.59 -0.66 -5.24
C ASN A 247 -10.08 -0.96 -5.23
N ILE A 248 -9.71 -2.20 -4.88
CA ILE A 248 -8.32 -2.65 -4.87
C ILE A 248 -7.76 -2.75 -6.30
N THR A 249 -8.59 -3.10 -7.29
CA THR A 249 -8.20 -3.16 -8.72
C THR A 249 -7.96 -1.80 -9.36
N MET A 250 -8.26 -0.67 -8.71
CA MET A 250 -7.94 0.65 -9.26
C MET A 250 -6.41 0.81 -9.44
N ASN A 251 -5.94 1.28 -10.59
CA ASN A 251 -4.51 1.37 -10.94
C ASN A 251 -3.78 0.01 -10.81
N TYR A 252 -4.44 -1.08 -11.20
CA TYR A 252 -3.95 -2.45 -11.12
C TYR A 252 -2.54 -2.60 -11.73
N SER A 253 -2.33 -2.13 -12.96
CA SER A 253 -1.09 -2.31 -13.70
C SER A 253 0.10 -1.68 -12.97
N SER A 254 -0.07 -0.42 -12.52
CA SER A 254 0.96 0.31 -11.76
C SER A 254 1.26 -0.37 -10.41
N LYS A 255 0.22 -0.88 -9.73
CA LYS A 255 0.36 -1.67 -8.50
C LYS A 255 1.10 -2.99 -8.74
N MET A 256 0.81 -3.71 -9.83
CA MET A 256 1.51 -4.94 -10.21
C MET A 256 3.00 -4.68 -10.39
N LYS A 257 3.35 -3.64 -11.15
CA LYS A 257 4.73 -3.21 -11.39
C LYS A 257 5.45 -2.90 -10.07
N MET A 258 4.87 -2.01 -9.26
CA MET A 258 5.51 -1.52 -8.04
C MET A 258 5.63 -2.59 -6.95
N ARG A 259 4.59 -3.41 -6.77
CA ARG A 259 4.44 -4.28 -5.59
C ARG A 259 4.85 -5.72 -5.85
N CYS A 260 4.58 -6.25 -7.05
CA CYS A 260 4.64 -7.68 -7.34
C CYS A 260 5.85 -8.06 -8.21
N ILE A 261 6.20 -7.26 -9.22
CA ILE A 261 7.33 -7.59 -10.11
C ILE A 261 8.66 -7.74 -9.35
N PRO A 262 9.04 -6.88 -8.38
CA PRO A 262 10.26 -7.10 -7.60
C PRO A 262 10.28 -8.44 -6.85
N VAL A 263 9.13 -8.92 -6.39
CA VAL A 263 8.99 -10.22 -5.72
C VAL A 263 9.23 -11.36 -6.71
N LEU A 264 8.67 -11.26 -7.93
CA LEU A 264 8.88 -12.24 -8.99
C LEU A 264 10.36 -12.32 -9.38
N LEU A 265 11.03 -11.18 -9.58
CA LEU A 265 12.45 -11.17 -9.91
C LEU A 265 13.28 -11.81 -8.77
N LYS A 266 12.94 -11.51 -7.51
CA LYS A 266 13.59 -12.12 -6.35
C LYS A 266 13.36 -13.63 -6.24
N HIS A 267 12.19 -14.11 -6.66
CA HIS A 267 11.89 -15.54 -6.76
C HIS A 267 12.81 -16.21 -7.77
N TYR A 268 12.98 -15.62 -8.96
CA TYR A 268 13.83 -16.19 -10.01
C TYR A 268 15.31 -16.22 -9.64
N GLU A 269 15.81 -15.27 -8.84
CA GLU A 269 17.17 -15.35 -8.27
C GLU A 269 17.40 -16.60 -7.40
N LYS A 270 16.34 -17.21 -6.85
CA LYS A 270 16.42 -18.34 -5.91
C LYS A 270 16.04 -19.69 -6.52
N PHE A 271 15.01 -19.69 -7.36
CA PHE A 271 14.37 -20.92 -7.82
C PHE A 271 14.46 -21.16 -9.33
N GLU A 272 14.75 -20.12 -10.12
CA GLU A 272 14.84 -20.18 -11.59
C GLU A 272 13.62 -20.81 -12.30
N GLN A 273 12.44 -20.79 -11.67
CA GLN A 273 11.20 -21.36 -12.18
C GLN A 273 10.01 -20.43 -11.92
N ALA A 274 8.91 -20.65 -12.66
CA ALA A 274 7.70 -19.84 -12.51
C ALA A 274 6.97 -20.16 -11.20
N PRO A 275 6.67 -19.15 -10.35
CA PRO A 275 5.82 -19.35 -9.17
C PRO A 275 4.36 -19.58 -9.60
N GLU A 276 3.77 -20.68 -9.13
CA GLU A 276 2.46 -21.16 -9.60
C GLU A 276 1.31 -20.20 -9.26
N ALA A 277 1.20 -19.76 -8.00
CA ALA A 277 0.10 -18.89 -7.56
C ALA A 277 0.28 -17.46 -8.07
N PHE A 278 1.50 -16.97 -8.16
CA PHE A 278 1.85 -15.70 -8.77
C PHE A 278 1.47 -15.70 -10.25
N SER A 279 1.82 -16.76 -10.99
CA SER A 279 1.46 -16.88 -12.41
C SER A 279 -0.05 -16.90 -12.61
N LEU A 280 -0.80 -17.56 -11.72
CA LEU A 280 -2.25 -17.54 -11.72
C LEU A 280 -2.82 -16.15 -11.38
N GLY A 281 -2.27 -15.46 -10.37
CA GLY A 281 -2.65 -14.08 -10.04
C GLY A 281 -2.38 -13.11 -11.19
N PHE A 282 -1.25 -13.25 -11.88
CA PHE A 282 -0.91 -12.46 -13.06
C PHE A 282 -1.84 -12.77 -14.24
N ALA A 283 -2.18 -14.03 -14.46
CA ALA A 283 -3.17 -14.42 -15.46
C ALA A 283 -4.56 -13.83 -15.15
N ALA A 284 -4.97 -13.84 -13.87
CA ALA A 284 -6.21 -13.23 -13.43
C ALA A 284 -6.23 -11.71 -13.61
N TYR A 285 -5.08 -11.04 -13.42
CA TYR A 285 -4.90 -9.63 -13.79
C TYR A 285 -5.16 -9.40 -15.29
N ILE A 286 -4.51 -10.18 -16.17
CA ILE A 286 -4.74 -10.06 -17.63
C ILE A 286 -6.20 -10.32 -17.99
N TYR A 287 -6.84 -11.30 -17.35
CA TYR A 287 -8.24 -11.62 -17.58
C TYR A 287 -9.20 -10.53 -17.08
N PHE A 288 -8.96 -9.97 -15.90
CA PHE A 288 -9.74 -8.86 -15.36
C PHE A 288 -9.70 -7.63 -16.28
N MET A 289 -8.55 -7.39 -16.92
CA MET A 289 -8.33 -6.30 -17.87
C MET A 289 -9.04 -6.50 -19.23
N LYS A 290 -9.76 -7.61 -19.43
CA LYS A 290 -10.55 -7.86 -20.64
C LYS A 290 -11.82 -7.01 -20.67
N ALA A 291 -11.74 -5.84 -21.29
CA ALA A 291 -12.91 -5.03 -21.55
C ALA A 291 -13.75 -5.61 -22.70
N ILE A 292 -15.07 -5.71 -22.50
CA ILE A 292 -16.02 -6.14 -23.53
C ILE A 292 -16.86 -4.98 -24.08
N THR A 293 -16.82 -3.82 -23.43
CA THR A 293 -17.60 -2.65 -23.82
C THR A 293 -16.80 -1.38 -23.54
N VAL A 294 -16.90 -0.39 -24.43
CA VAL A 294 -16.31 0.94 -24.28
C VAL A 294 -17.44 1.97 -24.28
N ARG A 295 -17.46 2.85 -23.27
CA ARG A 295 -18.43 3.96 -23.15
C ARG A 295 -17.69 5.20 -22.65
N ASP A 296 -17.82 6.33 -23.33
CA ASP A 296 -17.21 7.61 -22.94
C ASP A 296 -15.70 7.51 -22.64
N SER A 297 -14.97 6.82 -23.52
CA SER A 297 -13.52 6.52 -23.36
C SER A 297 -13.16 5.74 -22.09
N LYS A 298 -14.14 5.08 -21.46
CA LYS A 298 -13.95 4.16 -20.33
C LYS A 298 -14.20 2.72 -20.78
N TYR A 299 -13.42 1.82 -20.20
CA TYR A 299 -13.39 0.40 -20.54
C TYR A 299 -14.09 -0.42 -19.46
N TYR A 300 -15.00 -1.29 -19.89
CA TYR A 300 -15.81 -2.09 -18.98
C TYR A 300 -15.66 -3.57 -19.28
N GLY A 301 -15.37 -4.35 -18.24
CA GLY A 301 -15.49 -5.80 -18.27
C GLY A 301 -16.90 -6.25 -17.91
N ASP A 302 -17.11 -7.56 -17.92
CA ASP A 302 -18.35 -8.21 -17.50
C ASP A 302 -18.04 -9.40 -16.60
N LEU A 303 -18.81 -9.49 -15.52
CA LEU A 303 -18.80 -10.64 -14.62
C LEU A 303 -20.25 -11.10 -14.46
N ASN A 304 -20.59 -12.24 -15.06
CA ASN A 304 -21.92 -12.85 -14.99
C ASN A 304 -23.06 -11.89 -15.40
N GLY A 305 -22.84 -11.06 -16.44
CA GLY A 305 -23.82 -10.08 -16.91
C GLY A 305 -23.81 -8.74 -16.15
N ALA A 306 -22.98 -8.61 -15.11
CA ALA A 306 -22.76 -7.35 -14.40
C ALA A 306 -21.51 -6.66 -14.95
N SER A 307 -21.71 -5.45 -15.49
CA SER A 307 -20.62 -4.62 -16.02
C SER A 307 -19.82 -3.98 -14.90
N TYR A 308 -18.48 -4.01 -14.99
CA TYR A 308 -17.58 -3.35 -14.05
C TYR A 308 -16.58 -2.43 -14.77
N TYR A 309 -16.21 -1.32 -14.13
CA TYR A 309 -15.29 -0.34 -14.71
C TYR A 309 -13.82 -0.72 -14.44
N ILE A 310 -13.02 -0.82 -15.50
CA ILE A 310 -11.58 -1.04 -15.43
C ILE A 310 -10.89 0.33 -15.28
N GLN A 311 -10.64 0.72 -14.04
CA GLN A 311 -9.95 1.97 -13.67
C GLN A 311 -8.44 1.79 -13.72
N ASP A 312 -7.88 1.80 -14.92
CA ASP A 312 -6.45 1.55 -15.11
C ASP A 312 -5.91 2.25 -16.37
N GLU A 313 -4.66 2.72 -16.29
CA GLU A 313 -3.97 3.41 -17.38
C GLU A 313 -3.73 2.52 -18.62
N MET A 314 -3.61 1.20 -18.42
CA MET A 314 -3.40 0.22 -19.50
C MET A 314 -4.71 -0.33 -20.08
N ALA A 315 -5.88 0.15 -19.63
CA ALA A 315 -7.16 -0.40 -20.05
C ALA A 315 -7.37 -0.36 -21.58
N GLU A 316 -6.99 0.73 -22.24
CA GLU A 316 -7.04 0.84 -23.70
C GLU A 316 -6.09 -0.16 -24.38
N THR A 317 -4.86 -0.28 -23.88
CA THR A 317 -3.85 -1.21 -24.40
C THR A 317 -4.36 -2.64 -24.32
N PHE A 318 -4.89 -3.06 -23.17
CA PHE A 318 -5.46 -4.40 -23.01
C PHE A 318 -6.68 -4.61 -23.90
N TYR A 319 -7.57 -3.62 -24.04
CA TYR A 319 -8.70 -3.74 -24.95
C TYR A 319 -8.26 -4.04 -26.40
N LYS A 320 -7.25 -3.32 -26.90
CA LYS A 320 -6.69 -3.56 -28.24
C LYS A 320 -6.04 -4.93 -28.35
N ARG A 321 -5.22 -5.32 -27.37
CA ARG A 321 -4.55 -6.62 -27.36
C ARG A 321 -5.55 -7.78 -27.33
N TRP A 322 -6.59 -7.70 -26.49
CA TRP A 322 -7.66 -8.70 -26.41
C TRP A 322 -8.47 -8.82 -27.71
N ALA A 323 -8.64 -7.73 -28.46
CA ALA A 323 -9.34 -7.75 -29.74
C ALA A 323 -8.49 -8.28 -30.90
N GLY A 324 -7.16 -8.08 -30.84
CA GLY A 324 -6.25 -8.33 -31.97
C GLY A 324 -5.37 -9.56 -31.87
N LEU A 325 -5.22 -10.16 -30.68
CA LEU A 325 -4.23 -11.21 -30.42
C LEU A 325 -4.86 -12.51 -29.92
N SER A 326 -4.21 -13.63 -30.22
CA SER A 326 -4.46 -14.90 -29.53
C SER A 326 -3.99 -14.83 -28.09
N VAL A 327 -4.51 -15.69 -27.21
CA VAL A 327 -4.11 -15.73 -25.79
C VAL A 327 -2.58 -15.82 -25.60
N PRO A 328 -1.83 -16.72 -26.29
CA PRO A 328 -0.37 -16.76 -26.15
C PRO A 328 0.32 -15.48 -26.61
N ALA A 329 -0.15 -14.86 -27.69
CA ALA A 329 0.42 -13.61 -28.22
C ALA A 329 0.15 -12.42 -27.28
N LEU A 330 -1.08 -12.33 -26.74
CA LEU A 330 -1.48 -11.36 -25.72
C LEU A 330 -0.57 -11.44 -24.48
N VAL A 331 -0.33 -12.64 -23.96
CA VAL A 331 0.53 -12.85 -22.78
C VAL A 331 1.96 -12.46 -23.11
N LYS A 332 2.51 -12.95 -24.23
CA LYS A 332 3.88 -12.63 -24.64
C LYS A 332 4.12 -11.13 -24.84
N GLU A 333 3.19 -10.44 -25.50
CA GLU A 333 3.30 -8.98 -25.69
C GLU A 333 3.15 -8.22 -24.37
N THR A 334 2.25 -8.66 -23.49
CA THR A 334 2.08 -8.06 -22.17
C THR A 334 3.34 -8.21 -21.33
N LEU A 335 3.93 -9.41 -21.27
CA LEU A 335 5.14 -9.68 -20.49
C LEU A 335 6.39 -9.00 -21.08
N GLY A 336 6.41 -8.78 -22.38
CA GLY A 336 7.52 -8.14 -23.10
C GLY A 336 7.51 -6.61 -23.11
N ASP A 337 6.53 -5.99 -22.45
CA ASP A 337 6.39 -4.53 -22.39
C ASP A 337 7.42 -3.91 -21.43
N VAL A 338 8.67 -3.78 -21.89
CA VAL A 338 9.79 -3.26 -21.09
C VAL A 338 9.54 -1.82 -20.65
N MET A 339 8.88 -1.00 -21.48
CA MET A 339 8.54 0.38 -21.12
C MET A 339 7.63 0.41 -19.90
N PHE A 340 6.69 -0.54 -19.82
CA PHE A 340 5.82 -0.67 -18.67
C PHE A 340 6.53 -1.32 -17.48
N TRP A 341 7.07 -2.53 -17.62
CA TRP A 341 7.60 -3.31 -16.48
C TRP A 341 8.99 -2.89 -16.01
N ALA A 342 9.71 -2.07 -16.80
CA ALA A 342 11.14 -1.79 -16.66
C ALA A 342 12.06 -3.02 -16.82
N THR A 343 11.51 -4.16 -17.24
CA THR A 343 12.23 -5.41 -17.54
C THR A 343 11.41 -6.25 -18.52
N ASP A 344 12.05 -7.15 -19.27
CA ASP A 344 11.36 -8.11 -20.14
C ASP A 344 11.04 -9.38 -19.35
N LEU A 345 9.77 -9.57 -18.99
CA LEU A 345 9.34 -10.73 -18.21
C LEU A 345 9.33 -12.02 -19.04
N ASN A 346 9.42 -11.96 -20.37
CA ASN A 346 9.60 -13.17 -21.18
C ASN A 346 10.99 -13.80 -21.01
N SER A 347 11.96 -13.05 -20.46
CA SER A 347 13.29 -13.58 -20.14
C SER A 347 13.26 -14.55 -18.95
N LEU A 348 12.18 -14.55 -18.16
CA LEU A 348 12.00 -15.43 -17.03
C LEU A 348 11.54 -16.81 -17.52
N ALA A 349 12.43 -17.80 -17.42
CA ALA A 349 12.21 -19.14 -17.94
C ALA A 349 10.87 -19.74 -17.46
N GLY A 350 10.04 -20.21 -18.40
CA GLY A 350 8.74 -20.83 -18.13
C GLY A 350 7.62 -19.87 -17.70
N PHE A 351 7.89 -18.59 -17.42
CA PHE A 351 6.86 -17.68 -16.91
C PHE A 351 5.76 -17.40 -17.93
N THR A 352 6.13 -17.10 -19.18
CA THR A 352 5.17 -16.85 -20.27
C THR A 352 4.26 -18.03 -20.52
N GLU A 353 4.79 -19.26 -20.47
CA GLU A 353 4.02 -20.50 -20.62
C GLU A 353 3.06 -20.68 -19.44
N ALA A 354 3.58 -20.57 -18.20
CA ALA A 354 2.77 -20.68 -16.99
C ALA A 354 1.60 -19.69 -16.99
N VAL A 355 1.84 -18.40 -17.29
CA VAL A 355 0.77 -17.40 -17.37
C VAL A 355 -0.22 -17.70 -18.49
N THR A 356 0.25 -18.17 -19.65
CA THR A 356 -0.61 -18.55 -20.79
C THR A 356 -1.53 -19.71 -20.44
N ASP A 357 -1.01 -20.74 -19.79
CA ASP A 357 -1.77 -21.91 -19.37
C ASP A 357 -2.82 -21.55 -18.33
N LYS A 358 -2.44 -20.75 -17.32
CA LYS A 358 -3.38 -20.27 -16.28
C LYS A 358 -4.45 -19.38 -16.87
N LEU A 359 -4.11 -18.47 -17.79
CA LEU A 359 -5.09 -17.62 -18.46
C LEU A 359 -6.07 -18.44 -19.30
N THR A 360 -5.56 -19.44 -20.03
CA THR A 360 -6.39 -20.37 -20.80
C THR A 360 -7.33 -21.17 -19.90
N ALA A 361 -6.84 -21.64 -18.75
CA ALA A 361 -7.66 -22.34 -17.76
C ALA A 361 -8.77 -21.43 -17.19
N LEU A 362 -8.44 -20.19 -16.81
CA LEU A 362 -9.42 -19.21 -16.34
C LEU A 362 -10.54 -18.96 -17.35
N ILE A 363 -10.20 -18.82 -18.63
CA ILE A 363 -11.18 -18.60 -19.71
C ILE A 363 -12.10 -19.82 -19.91
N ASN A 364 -11.54 -21.03 -19.86
CA ASN A 364 -12.27 -22.25 -20.24
C ASN A 364 -13.05 -22.88 -19.07
N ARG A 365 -12.57 -22.71 -17.84
CA ARG A 365 -13.05 -23.44 -16.64
C ARG A 365 -13.54 -22.51 -15.54
N GLY A 366 -13.25 -21.21 -15.65
CA GLY A 366 -13.52 -20.25 -14.59
C GLY A 366 -12.51 -20.33 -13.44
N VAL A 367 -12.69 -19.43 -12.47
CA VAL A 367 -11.71 -19.21 -11.38
C VAL A 367 -11.62 -20.39 -10.41
N LYS A 368 -12.76 -20.86 -9.88
CA LYS A 368 -12.78 -21.89 -8.82
C LYS A 368 -12.11 -23.19 -9.26
N GLU A 369 -12.53 -23.75 -10.39
CA GLU A 369 -11.94 -24.99 -10.93
C GLU A 369 -10.43 -24.81 -11.21
N THR A 370 -10.01 -23.64 -11.72
CA THR A 370 -8.60 -23.37 -12.00
C THR A 370 -7.75 -23.37 -10.72
N VAL A 371 -8.25 -22.78 -9.64
CA VAL A 371 -7.56 -22.75 -8.34
C VAL A 371 -7.50 -24.15 -7.73
N GLU A 372 -8.59 -24.91 -7.76
CA GLU A 372 -8.65 -26.28 -7.24
C GLU A 372 -7.65 -27.21 -7.95
N ILE A 373 -7.53 -27.12 -9.29
CA ILE A 373 -6.55 -27.87 -10.07
C ILE A 373 -5.12 -27.50 -9.67
N MET A 374 -4.84 -26.21 -9.47
CA MET A 374 -3.52 -25.75 -9.03
C MET A 374 -3.18 -26.32 -7.65
N GLN A 375 -4.12 -26.27 -6.70
CA GLN A 375 -3.92 -26.78 -5.36
C GLN A 375 -3.73 -28.30 -5.34
N ALA A 376 -4.51 -29.04 -6.12
CA ALA A 376 -4.36 -30.49 -6.25
C ALA A 376 -2.98 -30.89 -6.78
N LYS A 377 -2.43 -30.14 -7.75
CA LYS A 377 -1.07 -30.38 -8.26
C LYS A 377 0.01 -30.15 -7.18
N LYS A 378 -0.17 -29.14 -6.31
CA LYS A 378 0.76 -28.89 -5.18
C LYS A 378 0.77 -30.04 -4.18
N VAL A 379 -0.41 -30.61 -3.85
CA VAL A 379 -0.50 -31.77 -2.94
C VAL A 379 0.20 -33.01 -3.49
N ILE A 380 0.20 -33.21 -4.81
CA ILE A 380 0.86 -34.36 -5.44
C ILE A 380 2.39 -34.17 -5.52
N ALA A 381 2.86 -32.92 -5.56
CA ALA A 381 4.27 -32.60 -5.66
C ALA A 381 5.01 -32.50 -4.31
N ALA A 382 4.27 -32.38 -3.21
CA ALA A 382 4.76 -32.37 -1.82
C ALA A 382 4.83 -33.80 -1.25
#